data_AF-A0A9P5JTR4-F1
#
_entry.id   AF-A0A9P5JTR4-F1
#
_cell.length_a   1.000
_cell.length_b   1.000
_cell.length_c   1.000
_cell.angle_alpha   90.00
_cell.angle_beta   90.00
_cell.angle_gamma   90.00
#
_symmetry.space_group_name_H-M   'P 1'
#
loop_
_entity.id
_entity.type
_entity.pdbx_description
1 polymer ?
#
loop_
_entity_poly.entity_id
_entity_poly.type
_entity_poly.pdbx_seq_one_letter_code
_entity_poly.pdbx_strand_id
1 'polypeptide(L)'
;MVNTVHTTGVFKHKVRWCQCQSAPKKTVQLFQPQLFPASHLQPETAFTFDVLDHFHIDAMECKTAAASFIKKLCRLTNNAFPHVVPNRERELCQVSRQWHDLQSRKWLGFGHDVEKTPQNGNLAHYCPACPQPGINLPDDWNSKSAYHNYRAMNLANLDRKNRDATGIGACACARHGCFVPHTVVDFQKGGRYAFVSKGV
;
A
#
# COMPACT_ATOMS: atom_id res chain seq x y z
N MET A 1 26.92 12.78 -3.82
CA MET A 1 25.69 13.24 -4.51
C MET A 1 24.58 12.28 -4.16
N VAL A 2 23.34 12.74 -4.10
CA VAL A 2 22.16 11.89 -3.83
C VAL A 2 21.17 12.07 -4.98
N ASN A 3 20.73 10.97 -5.57
CA ASN A 3 19.63 10.96 -6.55
C ASN A 3 18.32 11.10 -5.76
N THR A 4 17.58 12.18 -5.99
CA THR A 4 16.30 12.44 -5.38
C THR A 4 15.20 12.15 -6.39
N VAL A 5 14.34 11.20 -6.06
CA VAL A 5 13.16 10.86 -6.85
C VAL A 5 11.97 11.64 -6.29
N HIS A 6 11.37 12.47 -7.13
CA HIS A 6 10.24 13.34 -6.83
C HIS A 6 9.11 13.09 -7.83
N THR A 7 7.91 13.56 -7.53
CA THR A 7 6.71 13.41 -8.38
C THR A 7 6.89 14.03 -9.76
N THR A 8 7.75 15.05 -9.86
CA THR A 8 8.08 15.75 -11.12
C THR A 8 9.28 15.17 -11.86
N GLY A 9 10.00 14.20 -11.30
CA GLY A 9 11.17 13.61 -11.95
C GLY A 9 12.26 13.12 -11.01
N VAL A 10 13.42 12.80 -11.59
CA VAL A 10 14.61 12.26 -10.92
C VAL A 10 15.74 13.27 -11.04
N PHE A 11 16.20 13.80 -9.92
CA PHE A 11 17.19 14.86 -9.87
C PHE A 11 18.43 14.43 -9.10
N LYS A 12 19.58 15.04 -9.40
CA LYS A 12 20.84 14.75 -8.72
C LYS A 12 21.27 15.95 -7.90
N HIS A 13 21.23 15.83 -6.57
CA HIS A 13 21.57 16.93 -5.67
C HIS A 13 22.89 16.68 -4.92
N LYS A 14 23.61 17.76 -4.63
CA LYS A 14 24.74 17.74 -3.69
C LYS A 14 24.19 18.00 -2.29
N VAL A 15 24.02 16.93 -1.51
CA VAL A 15 23.61 17.02 -0.10
C VAL A 15 24.84 17.34 0.76
N ARG A 16 24.74 18.37 1.59
CA ARG A 16 25.72 18.67 2.65
C ARG A 16 25.22 18.06 3.95
N TRP A 17 26.03 17.19 4.53
CA TRP A 17 25.71 16.53 5.80
C TRP A 17 26.12 17.42 6.96
N CYS A 18 25.26 17.51 7.97
CA CYS A 18 25.62 18.11 9.24
C CYS A 18 26.73 17.28 9.90
N GLN A 19 27.77 17.97 10.39
CA GLN A 19 28.95 17.40 11.04
C GLN A 19 29.08 17.85 12.51
N CYS A 20 28.03 18.45 13.08
CA CYS A 20 28.01 18.80 14.51
C CYS A 20 28.19 17.55 15.38
N GLN A 21 28.70 17.70 16.60
CA GLN A 21 28.95 16.58 17.50
C GLN A 21 27.69 15.78 17.87
N SER A 22 26.53 16.45 17.92
CA SER A 22 25.20 15.86 18.13
C SER A 22 24.46 15.55 16.83
N ALA A 23 25.12 15.63 15.68
CA ALA A 23 24.45 15.41 14.40
C ALA A 23 23.91 13.98 14.31
N PRO A 24 22.63 13.81 13.94
CA PRO A 24 22.07 12.47 13.79
C PRO A 24 22.67 11.77 12.57
N LYS A 25 22.51 10.44 12.48
CA LYS A 25 23.01 9.64 11.35
C LYS A 25 22.50 10.21 10.01
N LYS A 26 23.28 10.07 8.93
CA LYS A 26 22.93 10.58 7.58
C LYS A 26 21.51 10.22 7.14
N THR A 27 21.09 8.99 7.42
CA THR A 27 19.73 8.47 7.16
C THR A 27 18.66 9.33 7.84
N VAL A 28 18.87 9.68 9.12
CA VAL A 28 17.97 10.55 9.90
C VAL A 28 17.99 11.99 9.38
N GLN A 29 19.15 12.49 8.95
CA GLN A 29 19.25 13.82 8.34
C GLN A 29 18.43 13.94 7.03
N LEU A 30 18.21 12.84 6.29
CA LEU A 30 17.35 12.83 5.11
C LEU A 30 15.86 12.84 5.45
N PHE A 31 15.45 12.30 6.59
CA PHE A 31 14.06 12.34 7.00
C PHE A 31 13.57 13.75 7.36
N GLN A 32 14.46 14.65 7.80
CA GLN A 32 14.15 16.06 8.08
C GLN A 32 13.51 16.77 6.87
N PRO A 33 14.06 16.70 5.64
CA PRO A 33 13.42 17.18 4.42
C PRO A 33 12.45 16.19 3.77
N GLN A 34 11.91 15.20 4.51
CA GLN A 34 10.97 14.19 3.98
C GLN A 34 11.54 13.35 2.82
N LEU A 35 12.83 13.02 2.90
CA LEU A 35 13.51 12.13 1.97
C LEU A 35 13.69 10.75 2.61
N PHE A 36 13.02 9.76 2.05
CA PHE A 36 13.17 8.36 2.40
C PHE A 36 14.37 7.74 1.68
N PRO A 37 15.44 7.33 2.38
CA PRO A 37 16.62 6.76 1.75
C PRO A 37 16.39 5.34 1.23
N ALA A 38 16.93 5.03 0.06
CA ALA A 38 16.93 3.67 -0.49
C ALA A 38 17.93 2.73 0.23
N SER A 39 18.93 3.31 0.91
CA SER A 39 19.97 2.61 1.66
C SER A 39 20.23 3.32 2.99
N HIS A 40 20.33 2.54 4.07
CA HIS A 40 20.47 3.05 5.44
C HIS A 40 21.92 3.27 5.88
N LEU A 41 22.90 2.73 5.15
CA LEU A 41 24.33 2.87 5.47
C LEU A 41 24.97 4.05 4.70
N GLN A 42 24.73 4.07 3.40
CA GLN A 42 25.25 5.10 2.49
C GLN A 42 24.15 5.45 1.48
N PRO A 43 23.35 6.49 1.76
CA PRO A 43 22.25 6.86 0.88
C PRO A 43 22.77 7.57 -0.37
N GLU A 44 22.74 6.88 -1.50
CA GLU A 44 23.00 7.45 -2.83
C GLU A 44 21.71 7.81 -3.59
N THR A 45 20.59 7.25 -3.14
CA THR A 45 19.25 7.50 -3.69
C THR A 45 18.28 7.71 -2.54
N ALA A 46 17.40 8.70 -2.68
CA ALA A 46 16.30 8.96 -1.76
C ALA A 46 15.03 9.29 -2.54
N PHE A 47 13.89 8.93 -1.98
CA PHE A 47 12.56 9.17 -2.52
C PHE A 47 11.85 10.18 -1.62
N THR A 48 11.22 11.18 -2.20
CA THR A 48 10.30 12.04 -1.43
C THR A 48 9.11 11.23 -0.91
N PHE A 49 8.53 11.63 0.21
CA PHE A 49 7.32 10.96 0.70
C PHE A 49 6.19 11.05 -0.34
N ASP A 50 6.04 12.21 -0.96
CA ASP A 50 5.04 12.45 -2.02
C ASP A 50 5.15 11.46 -3.18
N VAL A 51 6.36 11.10 -3.64
CA VAL A 51 6.48 10.16 -4.76
C VAL A 51 6.12 8.73 -4.35
N LEU A 52 6.32 8.37 -3.08
CA LEU A 52 5.93 7.07 -2.55
C LEU A 52 4.41 6.97 -2.41
N ASP A 53 3.76 8.03 -1.94
CA ASP A 53 2.30 8.11 -1.86
C ASP A 53 1.65 8.11 -3.25
N HIS A 54 2.19 8.87 -4.21
CA HIS A 54 1.73 8.83 -5.60
C HIS A 54 1.90 7.44 -6.22
N PHE A 55 3.03 6.77 -5.99
CA PHE A 55 3.23 5.43 -6.50
C PHE A 55 2.25 4.43 -5.88
N HIS A 56 1.97 4.55 -4.57
CA HIS A 56 0.99 3.70 -3.90
C HIS A 56 -0.39 3.82 -4.55
N ILE A 57 -0.88 5.04 -4.75
CA ILE A 57 -2.18 5.30 -5.39
C ILE A 57 -2.17 4.81 -6.84
N ASP A 58 -1.16 5.15 -7.64
CA ASP A 58 -1.06 4.71 -9.05
C ASP A 58 -1.00 3.18 -9.19
N ALA A 59 -0.36 2.49 -8.23
CA ALA A 59 -0.28 1.03 -8.21
C ALA A 59 -1.63 0.39 -7.85
N MET A 60 -2.43 1.02 -6.98
CA MET A 60 -3.76 0.52 -6.60
C MET A 60 -4.82 0.84 -7.64
N GLU A 61 -4.96 2.11 -8.02
CA GLU A 61 -6.03 2.60 -8.88
C GLU A 61 -5.79 2.25 -10.35
N CYS A 62 -4.58 2.51 -10.83
CA CYS A 62 -4.24 2.35 -12.24
C CYS A 62 -3.51 1.03 -12.54
N LYS A 63 -3.26 0.18 -11.52
CA LYS A 63 -2.47 -1.06 -11.65
C LYS A 63 -1.08 -0.80 -12.25
N THR A 64 -0.52 0.37 -11.96
CA THR A 64 0.74 0.82 -12.55
C THR A 64 1.90 -0.01 -11.99
N ALA A 65 2.60 -0.73 -12.86
CA ALA A 65 3.83 -1.41 -12.49
C ALA A 65 4.95 -0.40 -12.17
N ALA A 66 5.85 -0.74 -11.25
CA ALA A 66 6.97 0.11 -10.86
C ALA A 66 7.82 0.56 -12.07
N ALA A 67 8.08 -0.34 -13.03
CA ALA A 67 8.76 -0.03 -14.28
C ALA A 67 8.07 1.10 -15.07
N SER A 68 6.73 1.04 -15.20
CA SER A 68 5.94 2.05 -15.91
C SER A 68 5.96 3.38 -15.18
N PHE A 69 5.86 3.35 -13.85
CA PHE A 69 5.93 4.55 -13.02
C PHE A 69 7.31 5.24 -13.11
N ILE A 70 8.41 4.49 -13.05
CA ILE A 70 9.75 5.06 -13.24
C ILE A 70 9.92 5.61 -14.66
N LYS A 71 9.43 4.91 -15.70
CA LYS A 71 9.45 5.43 -17.08
C LYS A 71 8.69 6.76 -17.20
N LYS A 72 7.56 6.91 -16.49
CA LYS A 72 6.83 8.20 -16.39
C LYS A 72 7.74 9.28 -15.80
N LEU A 73 8.38 9.02 -14.66
CA LEU A 73 9.30 9.98 -14.02
C LEU A 73 10.51 10.31 -14.90
N CYS A 74 11.09 9.34 -15.61
CA CYS A 74 12.18 9.58 -16.55
C CYS A 74 11.76 10.53 -17.68
N ARG A 75 10.55 10.35 -18.23
CA ARG A 75 10.00 11.26 -19.26
C ARG A 75 9.70 12.66 -18.71
N LEU A 76 9.18 12.76 -17.49
CA LEU A 76 8.98 14.06 -16.83
C LEU A 76 10.30 14.81 -16.60
N THR A 77 11.37 14.06 -16.30
CA THR A 77 12.72 14.62 -16.08
C THR A 77 13.36 15.09 -17.39
N ASN A 78 13.33 14.23 -18.41
CA ASN A 78 13.87 14.53 -19.73
C ASN A 78 13.07 13.75 -20.78
N ASN A 79 12.10 14.42 -21.41
CA ASN A 79 11.23 13.78 -22.39
C ASN A 79 11.95 13.48 -23.71
N ALA A 80 12.98 14.25 -24.07
CA ALA A 80 13.75 14.03 -25.30
C ALA A 80 14.63 12.78 -25.18
N PHE A 81 15.25 12.56 -24.01
CA PHE A 81 16.18 11.47 -23.76
C PHE A 81 15.89 10.76 -22.43
N PRO A 82 14.74 10.08 -22.27
CA PRO A 82 14.36 9.48 -20.99
C PRO A 82 15.29 8.35 -20.55
N HIS A 83 16.02 7.73 -21.49
CA HIS A 83 16.97 6.65 -21.22
C HIS A 83 18.26 7.13 -20.54
N VAL A 84 18.59 8.43 -20.58
CA VAL A 84 19.76 8.96 -19.85
C VAL A 84 19.47 9.17 -18.35
N VAL A 85 18.19 9.15 -17.98
CA VAL A 85 17.76 9.31 -16.59
C VAL A 85 17.93 7.97 -15.87
N PRO A 86 18.61 7.92 -14.71
CA PRO A 86 18.88 6.66 -14.01
C PRO A 86 17.61 5.89 -13.67
N ASN A 87 17.56 4.61 -14.05
CA ASN A 87 16.47 3.73 -13.65
C ASN A 87 16.60 3.38 -12.16
N ARG A 88 15.57 3.71 -11.37
CA ARG A 88 15.48 3.46 -9.93
C ARG A 88 14.31 2.55 -9.54
N GLU A 89 13.88 1.69 -10.47
CA GLU A 89 12.78 0.76 -10.27
C GLU A 89 13.02 -0.22 -9.12
N ARG A 90 14.24 -0.77 -9.01
CA ARG A 90 14.58 -1.74 -7.97
C ARG A 90 14.50 -1.09 -6.59
N GLU A 91 15.07 0.10 -6.47
CA GLU A 91 15.03 0.92 -5.26
C GLU A 91 13.59 1.33 -4.93
N LEU A 92 12.78 1.72 -5.93
CA LEU A 92 11.37 2.03 -5.73
C LEU A 92 10.59 0.82 -5.19
N CYS A 93 10.79 -0.36 -5.77
CA CYS A 93 10.17 -1.59 -5.30
C CYS A 93 10.54 -1.89 -3.83
N GLN A 94 11.79 -1.66 -3.45
CA GLN A 94 12.25 -1.89 -2.09
C GLN A 94 11.70 -0.87 -1.11
N VAL A 95 11.81 0.42 -1.44
CA VAL A 95 11.39 1.52 -0.57
C VAL A 95 9.86 1.56 -0.44
N SER A 96 9.10 1.31 -1.51
CA SER A 96 7.63 1.23 -1.43
C SER A 96 7.16 0.17 -0.44
N ARG A 97 7.80 -1.00 -0.37
CA ARG A 97 7.46 -2.03 0.65
C ARG A 97 7.71 -1.54 2.07
N GLN A 98 8.86 -0.90 2.31
CA GLN A 98 9.19 -0.32 3.62
C GLN A 98 8.24 0.82 3.99
N TRP A 99 7.89 1.65 3.02
CA TRP A 99 6.94 2.74 3.19
C TRP A 99 5.56 2.22 3.58
N HIS A 100 5.02 1.24 2.86
CA HIS A 100 3.74 0.64 3.20
C HIS A 100 3.74 0.01 4.60
N ASP A 101 4.81 -0.70 4.99
CA ASP A 101 4.93 -1.25 6.35
C ASP A 101 4.89 -0.13 7.42
N LEU A 102 5.62 0.97 7.20
CA LEU A 102 5.61 2.12 8.10
C LEU A 102 4.25 2.82 8.17
N GLN A 103 3.57 2.99 7.03
CA GLN A 103 2.22 3.56 7.01
C GLN A 103 1.23 2.66 7.76
N SER A 104 1.26 1.34 7.53
CA SER A 104 0.41 0.39 8.25
C SER A 104 0.65 0.42 9.76
N ARG A 105 1.91 0.46 10.19
CA ARG A 105 2.27 0.59 11.60
C ARG A 105 1.71 1.86 12.22
N LYS A 106 1.93 3.01 11.56
CA LYS A 106 1.42 4.31 11.99
C LYS A 106 -0.12 4.29 12.12
N TRP A 107 -0.83 3.81 11.10
CA TRP A 107 -2.29 3.78 11.09
C TRP A 107 -2.89 2.87 12.15
N LEU A 108 -2.21 1.79 12.51
CA LEU A 108 -2.66 0.85 13.54
C LEU A 108 -2.08 1.16 14.93
N GLY A 109 -1.48 2.34 15.11
CA GLY A 109 -0.97 2.81 16.41
C GLY A 109 0.36 2.19 16.85
N PHE A 110 1.02 1.41 15.98
CA PHE A 110 2.36 0.89 16.23
C PHE A 110 3.39 1.97 15.88
N GLY A 111 3.86 2.70 16.90
CA GLY A 111 4.93 3.71 16.74
C GLY A 111 4.76 4.99 17.57
N HIS A 112 3.63 5.16 18.27
CA HIS A 112 3.35 6.39 19.02
C HIS A 112 3.74 6.38 20.51
N ASP A 113 3.74 5.23 21.20
CA ASP A 113 3.99 5.21 22.66
C ASP A 113 4.86 4.06 23.20
N VAL A 114 5.04 2.98 22.42
CA VAL A 114 5.91 1.87 22.81
C VAL A 114 6.45 1.25 21.54
N GLU A 115 7.75 0.93 21.48
CA GLU A 115 8.35 0.11 20.41
C GLU A 115 7.81 -1.34 20.49
N LYS A 116 6.50 -1.50 20.33
CA LYS A 116 5.85 -2.79 20.23
C LYS A 116 5.94 -3.25 18.79
N THR A 117 6.70 -4.31 18.58
CA THR A 117 6.69 -5.03 17.32
C THR A 117 5.30 -5.67 17.15
N PRO A 118 4.61 -5.45 16.02
CA PRO A 118 3.32 -6.07 15.77
C PRO A 118 3.47 -7.60 15.72
N GLN A 119 2.57 -8.31 16.39
CA GLN A 119 2.47 -9.76 16.28
C GLN A 119 1.72 -10.16 15.00
N ASN A 120 1.70 -11.48 14.70
CA ASN A 120 0.97 -12.01 13.57
C ASN A 120 -0.49 -11.56 13.60
N GLY A 121 -0.97 -11.00 12.49
CA GLY A 121 -2.33 -10.48 12.36
C GLY A 121 -2.57 -9.09 12.95
N ASN A 122 -1.64 -8.51 13.71
CA ASN A 122 -1.82 -7.17 14.29
C ASN A 122 -1.79 -6.04 13.25
N LEU A 123 -1.13 -6.26 12.10
CA LEU A 123 -1.17 -5.33 10.96
C LEU A 123 -2.31 -5.62 9.98
N ALA A 124 -3.12 -6.65 10.23
CA ALA A 124 -4.27 -6.94 9.39
C ALA A 124 -5.47 -6.08 9.83
N HIS A 125 -6.09 -5.40 8.87
CA HIS A 125 -7.36 -4.73 9.14
C HIS A 125 -8.44 -5.76 9.45
N TYR A 126 -9.30 -5.42 10.41
CA TYR A 126 -10.49 -6.22 10.69
C TYR A 126 -11.36 -6.27 9.43
N CYS A 127 -11.63 -7.48 8.94
CA CYS A 127 -12.49 -7.72 7.79
C CYS A 127 -13.71 -8.52 8.24
N PRO A 128 -14.93 -7.94 8.19
CA PRO A 128 -16.15 -8.64 8.60
C PRO A 128 -16.53 -9.79 7.65
N ALA A 129 -15.95 -9.84 6.44
CA ALA A 129 -16.15 -10.93 5.49
C ALA A 129 -15.17 -12.09 5.68
N CYS A 130 -14.02 -11.85 6.33
CA CYS A 130 -13.09 -12.93 6.65
C CYS A 130 -13.73 -13.88 7.69
N PRO A 131 -13.43 -15.19 7.66
CA PRO A 131 -13.89 -16.13 8.68
C PRO A 131 -13.41 -15.72 10.08
N GLN A 132 -14.34 -15.41 10.98
CA GLN A 132 -14.12 -15.00 12.36
C GLN A 132 -14.88 -15.96 13.30
N PRO A 133 -14.18 -16.90 13.98
CA PRO A 133 -14.77 -17.78 14.98
C PRO A 133 -15.55 -16.99 16.04
N GLY A 134 -16.79 -17.38 16.31
CA GLY A 134 -17.66 -16.72 17.29
C GLY A 134 -18.26 -15.37 16.86
N ILE A 135 -17.98 -14.89 15.65
CA ILE A 135 -18.61 -13.68 15.08
C ILE A 135 -19.48 -14.06 13.87
N ASN A 136 -18.88 -14.61 12.82
CA ASN A 136 -19.56 -14.91 11.55
C ASN A 136 -19.35 -16.35 11.07
N LEU A 137 -18.68 -17.17 11.89
CA LEU A 137 -18.58 -18.61 11.71
C LEU A 137 -19.53 -19.34 12.65
N PRO A 138 -20.15 -20.45 12.21
CA PRO A 138 -20.92 -21.30 13.11
C PRO A 138 -19.99 -21.98 14.13
N ASP A 139 -20.52 -22.36 15.29
CA ASP A 139 -19.71 -22.89 16.41
C ASP A 139 -18.94 -24.18 16.02
N ASP A 140 -19.46 -24.96 15.08
CA ASP A 140 -18.88 -26.19 14.56
C ASP A 140 -18.01 -26.00 13.30
N TRP A 141 -17.55 -24.77 13.03
CA TRP A 141 -16.79 -24.42 11.81
C TRP A 141 -15.53 -25.25 11.57
N ASN A 142 -14.92 -25.77 12.63
CA ASN A 142 -13.69 -26.58 12.57
C ASN A 142 -13.96 -28.10 12.44
N SER A 143 -15.23 -28.50 12.34
CA SER A 143 -15.60 -29.87 11.99
C SER A 143 -15.43 -30.09 10.47
N LYS A 144 -15.00 -31.29 10.06
CA LYS A 144 -14.74 -31.64 8.64
C LYS A 144 -15.97 -31.43 7.73
N SER A 145 -17.18 -31.33 8.27
CA SER A 145 -18.43 -31.05 7.53
C SER A 145 -18.67 -29.56 7.25
N ALA A 146 -18.06 -28.64 8.00
CA ALA A 146 -18.31 -27.20 7.84
C ALA A 146 -17.43 -26.56 6.74
N TYR A 147 -16.25 -27.12 6.44
CA TYR A 147 -15.35 -26.61 5.40
C TYR A 147 -15.96 -26.58 3.99
N HIS A 148 -16.96 -27.44 3.72
CA HIS A 148 -17.73 -27.46 2.46
C HIS A 148 -19.06 -26.72 2.54
N ASN A 149 -19.52 -26.39 3.75
CA ASN A 149 -20.75 -25.67 3.96
C ASN A 149 -20.41 -24.21 4.17
N TYR A 150 -20.09 -23.53 3.07
CA TYR A 150 -20.14 -22.07 3.00
C TYR A 150 -21.58 -21.60 3.19
N ARG A 151 -22.21 -21.86 4.33
CA ARG A 151 -23.60 -21.52 4.59
C ARG A 151 -23.77 -20.00 4.49
N ALA A 152 -22.77 -19.22 4.90
CA ALA A 152 -22.73 -17.78 4.70
C ALA A 152 -22.66 -17.38 3.21
N MET A 153 -21.74 -17.95 2.40
CA MET A 153 -21.69 -17.62 0.96
C MET A 153 -22.90 -18.17 0.21
N ASN A 154 -23.38 -19.37 0.53
CA ASN A 154 -24.55 -20.00 -0.06
C ASN A 154 -25.83 -19.22 0.32
N LEU A 155 -25.98 -18.78 1.57
CA LEU A 155 -27.08 -17.87 2.00
C LEU A 155 -26.98 -16.49 1.32
N ALA A 156 -25.77 -15.98 1.10
CA ALA A 156 -25.55 -14.76 0.32
C ALA A 156 -25.90 -14.96 -1.16
N ASN A 157 -25.57 -16.13 -1.72
CA ASN A 157 -25.82 -16.53 -3.10
C ASN A 157 -27.26 -17.03 -3.37
N LEU A 158 -28.04 -17.36 -2.34
CA LEU A 158 -29.47 -17.67 -2.50
C LEU A 158 -30.14 -16.44 -3.12
N ASP A 159 -30.66 -16.55 -4.34
CA ASP A 159 -31.33 -15.45 -5.04
C ASP A 159 -32.61 -15.06 -4.28
N ARG A 160 -32.53 -13.97 -3.51
CA ARG A 160 -33.68 -13.39 -2.83
C ARG A 160 -34.31 -12.38 -3.80
N LYS A 161 -35.57 -12.60 -4.16
CA LYS A 161 -36.38 -11.55 -4.82
C LYS A 161 -36.42 -10.36 -3.85
N ASN A 162 -35.94 -9.19 -4.28
CA ASN A 162 -35.83 -7.92 -3.53
C ASN A 162 -34.50 -7.67 -2.77
N ARG A 163 -33.33 -7.78 -3.43
CA ARG A 163 -32.07 -7.20 -2.92
C ARG A 163 -31.58 -6.05 -3.82
N ASP A 164 -31.18 -4.95 -3.20
CA ASP A 164 -30.50 -3.82 -3.86
C ASP A 164 -29.05 -4.16 -4.24
N ALA A 165 -28.39 -5.05 -3.49
CA ALA A 165 -27.04 -5.55 -3.76
C ALA A 165 -27.03 -7.07 -3.99
N THR A 166 -26.36 -7.49 -5.07
CA THR A 166 -26.16 -8.88 -5.50
C THR A 166 -24.82 -9.50 -5.10
N GLY A 167 -23.87 -8.70 -4.64
CA GLY A 167 -22.58 -9.20 -4.16
C GLY A 167 -21.74 -8.08 -3.56
N ILE A 168 -20.71 -8.44 -2.80
CA ILE A 168 -19.72 -7.51 -2.27
C ILE A 168 -18.39 -7.85 -2.93
N GLY A 169 -17.74 -6.87 -3.54
CA GLY A 169 -16.40 -6.97 -4.09
C GLY A 169 -15.41 -6.25 -3.19
N ALA A 170 -14.23 -6.81 -2.99
CA ALA A 170 -13.12 -6.11 -2.36
C ALA A 170 -11.86 -6.33 -3.21
N CYS A 171 -11.02 -5.30 -3.34
CA CYS A 171 -9.74 -5.49 -3.98
C CYS A 171 -8.79 -6.16 -2.99
N ALA A 172 -8.20 -7.29 -3.37
CA ALA A 172 -7.17 -7.96 -2.59
C ALA A 172 -5.84 -7.92 -3.35
N CYS A 173 -4.75 -7.70 -2.63
CA CYS A 173 -3.42 -7.85 -3.18
C CYS A 173 -3.17 -9.32 -3.51
N ALA A 174 -3.12 -9.67 -4.79
CA ALA A 174 -2.87 -11.04 -5.24
C ALA A 174 -1.55 -11.63 -4.70
N ARG A 175 -0.57 -10.79 -4.34
CA ARG A 175 0.73 -11.23 -3.83
C ARG A 175 0.72 -11.55 -2.32
N HIS A 176 -0.09 -10.86 -1.53
CA HIS A 176 -0.04 -10.96 -0.07
C HIS A 176 -1.38 -11.34 0.58
N GLY A 177 -2.45 -11.49 -0.21
CA GLY A 177 -3.78 -11.85 0.27
C GLY A 177 -4.46 -10.76 1.12
N CYS A 178 -3.85 -9.60 1.29
CA CYS A 178 -4.40 -8.50 2.08
C CYS A 178 -5.45 -7.73 1.29
N PHE A 179 -6.59 -7.42 1.91
CA PHE A 179 -7.61 -6.54 1.34
C PHE A 179 -7.15 -5.08 1.40
N VAL A 180 -7.38 -4.36 0.31
CA VAL A 180 -7.02 -2.95 0.18
C VAL A 180 -8.11 -2.11 0.87
N PRO A 181 -7.75 -1.21 1.82
CA PRO A 181 -8.71 -0.35 2.51
C PRO A 181 -9.56 0.46 1.52
N HIS A 182 -10.82 0.70 1.88
CA HIS A 182 -11.78 1.49 1.09
C HIS A 182 -12.12 0.95 -0.32
N THR A 183 -11.71 -0.27 -0.67
CA THR A 183 -12.03 -0.89 -1.96
C THR A 183 -13.21 -1.85 -1.90
N VAL A 184 -13.94 -1.87 -0.79
CA VAL A 184 -15.13 -2.70 -0.63
C VAL A 184 -16.30 -2.00 -1.30
N VAL A 185 -16.92 -2.65 -2.28
CA VAL A 185 -18.04 -2.14 -3.06
C VAL A 185 -19.18 -3.14 -3.10
N ASP A 186 -20.42 -2.63 -3.07
CA ASP A 186 -21.61 -3.42 -3.28
C ASP A 186 -21.95 -3.46 -4.78
N PHE A 187 -22.08 -4.66 -5.36
CA PHE A 187 -22.53 -4.86 -6.73
C PHE A 187 -24.06 -4.84 -6.77
N GLN A 188 -24.67 -3.90 -7.50
CA GLN A 188 -26.13 -3.87 -7.67
C GLN A 188 -26.64 -4.88 -8.73
N LYS A 189 -27.89 -5.34 -8.56
CA LYS A 189 -28.54 -6.30 -9.47
C LYS A 189 -28.67 -5.70 -10.89
N GLY A 190 -28.11 -6.39 -11.89
CA GLY A 190 -28.30 -6.06 -13.31
C GLY A 190 -27.18 -5.22 -13.96
N GLY A 191 -25.98 -5.16 -13.38
CA GLY A 191 -24.80 -4.60 -14.06
C GLY A 191 -24.83 -3.08 -14.27
N ARG A 192 -25.64 -2.36 -13.48
CA ARG A 192 -25.63 -0.90 -13.46
C ARG A 192 -24.49 -0.42 -12.56
N TYR A 193 -23.70 0.51 -13.10
CA TYR A 193 -22.46 1.07 -12.58
C TYR A 193 -22.52 1.44 -11.09
N ALA A 194 -21.43 1.22 -10.34
CA ALA A 194 -21.29 1.66 -8.96
C ALA A 194 -20.63 3.05 -8.89
N PHE A 195 -21.20 3.94 -8.08
CA PHE A 195 -20.59 5.23 -7.73
C PHE A 195 -19.67 5.04 -6.52
N VAL A 196 -18.43 5.56 -6.62
CA VAL A 196 -17.54 5.70 -5.46
C VAL A 196 -18.07 6.86 -4.62
N SER A 197 -18.79 6.56 -3.54
CA SER A 197 -19.02 7.58 -2.50
C SER A 197 -17.74 7.68 -1.68
N LYS A 198 -17.02 8.80 -1.83
CA LYS A 198 -16.08 9.26 -0.82
C LYS A 198 -16.88 9.50 0.46
N GLY A 199 -16.80 8.58 1.41
CA GLY A 199 -17.18 8.86 2.79
C GLY A 199 -16.30 9.99 3.29
N VAL A 200 -16.94 11.08 3.72
CA VAL A 200 -16.32 12.25 4.36
C VAL A 200 -15.73 11.85 5.70
#